data_AF-A0AAT9FMJ1-F1
#
_entry.id   AF-A0AAT9FMJ1-F1
#
_cell.length_a   1.000
_cell.length_b   1.000
_cell.length_c   1.000
_cell.angle_alpha   90.00
_cell.angle_beta   90.00
_cell.angle_gamma   90.00
#
_symmetry.space_group_name_H-M   'P 1'
#
loop_
_entity.id
_entity.type
_entity.pdbx_description
1 polymer ?
#
loop_
_entity_poly.entity_id
_entity_poly.type
_entity_poly.pdbx_seq_one_letter_code
_entity_poly.pdbx_strand_id
1 'polypeptide(L)' 'MQTTPEQIMLEAKACDDIKVEQARRMSLQEKFLAGADLFEEACRWTMIGIKNQFPDYTEEEQKAELRRRLDLMR' A
#
# COMPACT_ATOMS: atom_id res chain seq x y z
N MET A 1 -3.86 31.60 4.54
CA MET A 1 -5.26 31.11 4.54
C MET A 1 -5.26 29.72 5.14
N GLN A 2 -6.17 29.42 6.07
CA GLN A 2 -6.36 28.05 6.55
C GLN A 2 -7.26 27.31 5.56
N THR A 3 -6.84 26.11 5.12
CA THR A 3 -7.62 25.23 4.24
C THR A 3 -8.76 24.60 5.05
N THR A 4 -10.00 24.68 4.57
CA THR A 4 -11.15 24.10 5.26
C THR A 4 -11.22 22.58 5.05
N PRO A 5 -11.91 21.83 5.92
CA PRO A 5 -12.14 20.40 5.71
C PRO A 5 -12.78 20.09 4.35
N GLU A 6 -13.72 20.92 3.88
CA GLU A 6 -14.35 20.74 2.57
C GLU A 6 -13.35 20.90 1.42
N GLN A 7 -12.43 21.87 1.54
CA GLN A 7 -11.36 22.06 0.57
C GLN A 7 -10.39 20.88 0.54
N ILE A 8 -10.02 20.34 1.71
CA ILE A 8 -9.19 19.12 1.82
C ILE A 8 -9.87 17.94 1.13
N MET A 9 -11.17 17.73 1.37
CA MET A 9 -11.91 16.63 0.76
C MET A 9 -12.01 16.78 -0.77
N LEU A 10 -12.23 18.00 -1.26
CA LEU A 10 -12.28 18.27 -2.69
C LEU A 10 -10.93 18.00 -3.37
N GLU A 11 -9.84 18.45 -2.75
CA GLU A 11 -8.47 18.22 -3.24
C GLU A 11 -8.10 16.74 -3.22
N ALA A 12 -8.45 16.02 -2.13
CA ALA A 12 -8.23 14.57 -2.03
C ALA A 12 -8.97 13.82 -3.14
N LYS A 13 -10.24 14.16 -3.38
CA LYS A 13 -11.02 13.58 -4.48
C LYS A 13 -10.37 13.86 -5.84
N ALA A 14 -9.94 15.09 -6.09
CA ALA A 14 -9.28 15.44 -7.36
C ALA A 14 -7.98 14.65 -7.56
N CYS A 15 -7.20 14.45 -6.48
CA CYS A 15 -6.00 13.61 -6.51
C CYS A 15 -6.33 12.16 -6.90
N ASP A 16 -7.39 11.59 -6.32
CA ASP A 16 -7.81 10.22 -6.60
C ASP A 16 -8.36 10.06 -8.02
N ASP A 17 -9.14 11.02 -8.51
CA ASP A 17 -9.64 11.02 -9.90
C ASP A 17 -8.46 11.02 -10.90
N ILE A 18 -7.38 11.76 -10.62
CA ILE A 18 -6.16 11.76 -11.45
C ILE A 18 -5.50 10.38 -11.47
N LYS A 19 -5.36 9.72 -10.31
CA LYS A 19 -4.77 8.37 -10.22
C LYS A 19 -5.60 7.35 -11.01
N VAL A 20 -6.93 7.45 -10.93
CA VAL A 20 -7.84 6.57 -11.69
C VAL A 20 -7.65 6.77 -13.19
N GLU A 21 -7.56 8.02 -13.66
CA GLU A 21 -7.32 8.30 -15.08
C GLU A 21 -5.95 7.82 -15.56
N GLN A 22 -4.91 7.94 -14.74
CA GLN A 22 -3.60 7.36 -15.02
C GLN A 22 -3.69 5.84 -15.16
N ALA A 23 -4.32 5.16 -14.19
CA ALA A 23 -4.51 3.71 -14.23
C ALA A 23 -5.32 3.25 -15.44
N ARG A 24 -6.34 4.02 -15.88
CA ARG A 24 -7.13 3.71 -17.08
C ARG A 24 -6.29 3.71 -18.36
N ARG A 25 -5.29 4.58 -18.45
CA ARG A 25 -4.41 4.72 -19.63
C ARG A 25 -3.30 3.67 -19.70
N MET A 26 -3.02 2.97 -18.59
CA MET A 26 -2.03 1.90 -18.57
C MET A 26 -2.50 0.69 -19.40
N SER A 27 -1.57 0.13 -20.17
CA SER A 27 -1.70 -1.19 -20.79
C SER A 27 -1.87 -2.30 -19.73
N LEU A 28 -2.28 -3.49 -20.17
CA LEU A 28 -2.42 -4.64 -19.26
C LEU A 28 -1.07 -5.03 -18.64
N GLN A 29 0.02 -4.96 -19.41
CA GLN A 29 1.37 -5.26 -18.97
C GLN A 29 1.82 -4.28 -17.88
N GLU A 30 1.61 -2.98 -18.10
CA GLU A 30 1.93 -1.96 -17.10
C GLU A 30 1.10 -2.14 -15.83
N LYS A 31 -0.20 -2.46 -15.95
CA LYS A 31 -1.05 -2.74 -14.77
C LYS A 31 -0.56 -3.95 -13.98
N PHE A 32 -0.14 -5.00 -14.68
CA PHE A 32 0.41 -6.19 -14.04
C PHE A 32 1.68 -5.86 -13.25
N LEU A 33 2.61 -5.10 -13.85
CA LEU A 33 3.85 -4.68 -13.18
C LEU A 33 3.55 -3.76 -11.99
N ALA A 34 2.69 -2.76 -12.16
CA ALA A 34 2.30 -1.88 -11.06
C ALA A 34 1.63 -2.65 -9.90
N GLY A 35 0.86 -3.70 -10.21
CA GLY A 35 0.31 -4.60 -9.19
C GLY A 35 1.39 -5.30 -8.37
N ALA A 36 2.48 -5.76 -9.02
CA ALA A 36 3.62 -6.36 -8.33
C ALA A 36 4.35 -5.33 -7.45
N ASP A 37 4.62 -4.14 -7.96
CA ASP A 37 5.29 -3.07 -7.21
C ASP A 37 4.48 -2.67 -5.96
N LEU A 38 3.15 -2.51 -6.12
CA LEU A 38 2.24 -2.22 -5.02
C LEU A 38 2.20 -3.34 -3.98
N PHE A 39 2.26 -4.60 -4.41
CA PHE A 39 2.29 -5.74 -3.50
C PHE A 39 3.59 -5.77 -2.67
N GLU A 40 4.73 -5.53 -3.29
CA GLU A 40 6.01 -5.42 -2.58
C GLU A 40 6.01 -4.27 -1.57
N GLU A 41 5.45 -3.12 -1.96
CA GLU A 41 5.31 -1.98 -1.05
C GLU A 41 4.41 -2.30 0.15
N ALA A 42 3.26 -2.93 -0.08
CA ALA A 42 2.36 -3.37 0.98
C ALA A 42 3.06 -4.35 1.94
N CYS A 43 3.90 -5.25 1.42
CA CYS A 43 4.72 -6.14 2.25
C CYS A 43 5.71 -5.35 3.12
N ARG A 44 6.38 -4.32 2.57
CA ARG A 44 7.30 -3.46 3.34
C ARG A 44 6.58 -2.74 4.48
N TRP A 45 5.43 -2.13 4.19
CA TRP A 45 4.62 -1.46 5.23
C TRP A 45 4.16 -2.43 6.31
N THR A 46 3.72 -3.62 5.90
CA THR A 46 3.30 -4.68 6.83
C THR A 46 4.46 -5.13 7.72
N MET A 47 5.66 -5.28 7.16
CA MET A 47 6.87 -5.61 7.94
C MET A 47 7.21 -4.56 8.99
N ILE A 48 7.09 -3.27 8.65
CA ILE A 48 7.26 -2.18 9.64
C ILE A 48 6.24 -2.35 10.78
N GLY A 49 4.98 -2.65 10.43
CA GLY A 49 3.94 -2.94 11.42
C GLY A 49 4.26 -4.16 12.30
N ILE A 50 4.73 -5.26 11.71
CA ILE A 50 5.14 -6.47 12.43
C ILE A 50 6.28 -6.16 13.39
N LYS A 51 7.31 -5.44 12.95
CA LYS A 51 8.44 -5.03 13.80
C LYS A 51 7.99 -4.22 15.01
N ASN A 52 7.02 -3.32 14.82
CA ASN A 52 6.48 -2.52 15.93
C ASN A 52 5.60 -3.36 16.88
N GLN A 53 4.90 -4.38 16.38
CA GLN A 53 4.05 -5.28 17.17
C GLN A 53 4.89 -6.30 17.95
N PHE A 54 6.00 -6.76 17.39
CA PHE A 54 6.88 -7.78 17.94
C PHE A 54 8.34 -7.30 17.89
N PRO A 55 8.75 -6.39 18.80
CA PRO A 55 10.09 -5.81 18.78
C PRO A 55 11.21 -6.83 19.03
N ASP A 56 10.89 -7.94 19.70
CA ASP A 56 11.85 -9.00 20.04
C ASP A 56 12.01 -10.05 18.94
N TYR A 57 11.19 -10.02 17.89
CA TYR A 57 11.33 -10.95 16.78
C TYR A 57 12.61 -10.68 16.00
N THR A 58 13.34 -11.76 15.70
CA THR A 58 14.39 -11.77 14.69
C THR A 58 13.80 -11.48 13.31
N GLU A 59 14.64 -11.10 12.36
CA GLU A 59 14.20 -10.81 10.98
C GLU A 59 13.49 -12.01 10.34
N GLU A 60 13.97 -13.23 10.60
CA GLU A 60 13.37 -14.46 10.07
C GLU A 60 12.00 -14.75 10.68
N GLU A 61 11.81 -14.47 11.98
CA GLU A 61 10.50 -14.58 12.64
C GLU A 61 9.51 -13.54 12.10
N GLN A 62 9.98 -12.31 11.82
CA GLN A 62 9.14 -11.28 11.20
C GLN A 62 8.70 -11.70 9.78
N LYS A 63 9.60 -12.26 8.98
CA LYS A 63 9.27 -12.80 7.65
C LYS A 63 8.31 -13.98 7.73
N ALA A 64 8.49 -14.87 8.70
CA ALA A 64 7.57 -15.98 8.93
C ALA A 64 6.16 -15.49 9.29
N GLU A 65 6.05 -14.46 10.13
CA GLU A 65 4.77 -13.83 10.47
C GLU A 65 4.15 -13.13 9.26
N LEU A 66 4.94 -12.42 8.45
CA LEU A 66 4.44 -11.83 7.19
C LEU A 66 3.85 -12.93 6.28
N ARG A 67 4.58 -14.04 6.10
CA ARG A 67 4.14 -15.16 5.28
C ARG A 67 2.83 -15.76 5.81
N ARG A 68 2.73 -15.97 7.12
CA ARG A 68 1.50 -16.44 7.77
C ARG A 68 0.31 -15.51 7.50
N ARG A 69 0.51 -14.19 7.55
CA ARG A 69 -0.54 -13.20 7.25
C ARG A 69 -0.97 -13.23 5.79
N LEU A 70 -0.01 -13.34 4.86
CA LEU A 70 -0.30 -13.44 3.43
C LEU A 70 -1.11 -14.71 3.11
N ASP A 71 -0.77 -15.84 3.74
CA ASP A 71 -1.49 -17.10 3.54
C ASP A 71 -2.94 -17.04 4.05
N LEU A 72 -3.26 -16.20 5.04
CA LEU A 72 -4.63 -15.99 5.51
C LEU A 72 -5.50 -15.14 4.57
N MET A 73 -4.87 -14.34 3.72
CA MET A 73 -5.56 -13.44 2.77
C MET A 73 -5.77 -14.09 1.40
N ARG A 74 -5.24 -15.30 1.20
CA ARG A 74 -5.31 -16.07 -0.04
C ARG A 74 -6.50 -17.02 -0.04
#